data_AF-A0A1Q4H9K4-F1
#
_entry.id   AF-A0A1Q4H9K4-F1
#
_cell.length_a   1.000
_cell.length_b   1.000
_cell.length_c   1.000
_cell.angle_alpha   90.00
_cell.angle_beta   90.00
_cell.angle_gamma   90.00
#
_symmetry.space_group_name_H-M   'P 1'
#
loop_
_entity.id
_entity.type
_entity.pdbx_description
1 polymer ?
#
loop_
_entity_poly.entity_id
_entity_poly.type
_entity_poly.pdbx_seq_one_letter_code
_entity_poly.pdbx_strand_id
1 'polypeptide(L)'
;MADNRLSREFDALSEKTKESANKLKASAGHEKDQLKADAAAARERATSTADRFKEKVDDASERVSSQWDELRNSWKSHLAKVRSDIEEKKEEHDAKSAERQAEWAEAYADDAIWFAESAVEEAAAACLDAVYARANADALKSKTS
;
A
#
# COMPACT_ATOMS: atom_id res chain seq x y z
N MET A 1 18.24 17.51 10.33
CA MET A 1 16.80 17.48 10.69
C MET A 1 16.15 16.25 10.07
N ALA A 2 16.04 15.15 10.82
CA ALA A 2 15.36 13.93 10.35
C ALA A 2 13.84 14.14 10.22
N ASP A 3 13.29 15.06 11.00
CA ASP A 3 11.89 15.46 11.08
C ASP A 3 11.30 15.88 9.71
N ASN A 4 12.03 16.72 8.97
CA ASN A 4 11.60 17.21 7.66
C ASN A 4 11.61 16.12 6.56
N ARG A 5 12.39 15.03 6.72
CA ARG A 5 12.39 13.93 5.73
C ARG A 5 11.17 13.03 5.89
N LEU A 6 10.85 12.63 7.12
CA LEU A 6 9.70 11.75 7.39
C LEU A 6 8.39 12.44 7.04
N SER A 7 8.24 13.72 7.40
CA SER A 7 7.10 14.55 6.98
C SER A 7 6.96 14.59 5.46
N ARG A 8 8.05 14.82 4.70
CA ARG A 8 8.00 14.82 3.22
C ARG A 8 7.62 13.46 2.62
N GLU A 9 8.09 12.34 3.19
CA GLU A 9 7.71 11.00 2.73
C GLU A 9 6.23 10.72 3.01
N PHE A 10 5.72 11.16 4.17
CA PHE A 10 4.31 11.03 4.53
C PHE A 10 3.40 11.93 3.67
N ASP A 11 3.83 13.15 3.35
CA ASP A 11 3.12 14.04 2.41
C ASP A 11 3.05 13.41 1.01
N ALA A 12 4.14 12.81 0.55
CA ALA A 12 4.17 12.09 -0.73
C ALA A 12 3.23 10.88 -0.74
N LEU A 13 3.10 10.17 0.40
CA LEU A 13 2.11 9.10 0.56
C LEU A 13 0.68 9.64 0.45
N SER A 14 0.38 10.75 1.14
CA SER A 14 -0.94 11.40 1.12
C SER A 14 -1.35 11.81 -0.30
N GLU A 15 -0.45 12.49 -1.03
CA GLU A 15 -0.71 12.92 -2.41
C GLU A 15 -0.93 11.73 -3.34
N LYS A 16 -0.18 10.63 -3.15
CA LYS A 16 -0.36 9.41 -3.96
C LYS A 16 -1.71 8.72 -3.71
N THR A 17 -2.17 8.71 -2.46
CA THR A 17 -3.51 8.21 -2.11
C THR A 17 -4.58 9.06 -2.78
N LYS A 18 -4.43 10.39 -2.73
CA LYS A 18 -5.33 11.35 -3.39
C LYS A 18 -5.36 11.19 -4.90
N GLU A 19 -4.20 11.04 -5.54
CA GLU A 19 -4.08 10.77 -6.97
C GLU A 19 -4.82 9.48 -7.36
N SER A 20 -4.66 8.42 -6.57
CA SER A 20 -5.34 7.14 -6.81
C SER A 20 -6.86 7.25 -6.67
N ALA A 21 -7.34 7.97 -5.66
CA ALA A 21 -8.76 8.25 -5.47
C ALA A 21 -9.35 9.07 -6.64
N ASN A 22 -8.62 10.07 -7.14
CA ASN A 22 -9.05 10.86 -8.30
C ASN A 22 -9.15 10.02 -9.57
N LYS A 23 -8.20 9.10 -9.81
CA LYS A 23 -8.27 8.17 -10.94
C LYS A 23 -9.49 7.25 -10.86
N LEU A 24 -9.78 6.71 -9.68
CA LEU A 24 -10.96 5.88 -9.47
C LEU A 24 -12.26 6.66 -9.75
N LYS A 25 -12.35 7.90 -9.27
CA LYS A 25 -13.50 8.79 -9.56
C LYS A 25 -13.65 9.08 -11.05
N ALA A 26 -12.55 9.27 -11.77
CA ALA A 26 -12.57 9.48 -13.21
C ALA A 26 -13.11 8.24 -13.97
N SER A 27 -12.81 7.03 -13.47
CA SER A 27 -13.30 5.78 -14.04
C SER A 27 -14.81 5.54 -13.83
N ALA A 28 -15.50 6.29 -12.97
CA ALA A 28 -16.91 6.03 -12.63
C ALA A 28 -17.90 6.14 -13.81
N GLY A 29 -17.50 6.77 -14.92
CA GLY A 29 -18.29 6.87 -16.15
C GLY A 29 -17.79 5.98 -17.31
N HIS A 30 -16.80 5.13 -17.08
CA HIS A 30 -16.17 4.32 -18.13
C HIS A 30 -16.99 3.07 -18.46
N GLU A 31 -16.94 2.65 -19.73
CA GLU A 31 -17.53 1.39 -20.18
C GLU A 31 -16.71 0.17 -19.71
N LYS A 32 -17.28 -1.03 -19.77
CA LYS A 32 -16.69 -2.28 -19.25
C LYS A 32 -15.24 -2.50 -19.69
N ASP A 33 -14.92 -2.31 -20.97
CA ASP A 33 -13.57 -2.55 -21.49
C ASP A 33 -12.57 -1.48 -21.01
N GLN A 34 -13.04 -0.23 -20.84
CA GLN A 34 -12.25 0.84 -20.25
C GLN A 34 -11.98 0.58 -18.75
N LEU A 35 -12.99 0.15 -17.99
CA LEU A 35 -12.84 -0.26 -16.60
C LEU A 35 -11.85 -1.42 -16.43
N LYS A 36 -11.86 -2.37 -17.37
CA LYS A 36 -10.89 -3.48 -17.40
C LYS A 36 -9.46 -2.96 -17.59
N ALA A 37 -9.26 -1.99 -18.48
CA ALA A 37 -7.97 -1.35 -18.69
C ALA A 37 -7.50 -0.53 -17.47
N ASP A 38 -8.40 0.24 -16.86
CA ASP A 38 -8.13 1.01 -15.65
C ASP A 38 -7.70 0.11 -14.48
N ALA A 39 -8.40 -1.02 -14.29
CA ALA A 39 -8.06 -2.00 -13.28
C ALA A 39 -6.69 -2.65 -13.53
N ALA A 40 -6.33 -2.93 -14.79
CA ALA A 40 -5.00 -3.44 -15.14
C ALA A 40 -3.90 -2.40 -14.85
N ALA A 41 -4.10 -1.15 -15.25
CA ALA A 41 -3.16 -0.06 -14.99
C ALA A 41 -3.01 0.24 -13.49
N ALA A 42 -4.10 0.12 -12.71
CA ALA A 42 -4.04 0.23 -11.24
C ALA A 42 -3.20 -0.90 -10.62
N ARG A 43 -3.37 -2.14 -11.09
CA ARG A 43 -2.57 -3.29 -10.64
C ARG A 43 -1.09 -3.14 -10.96
N GLU A 44 -0.75 -2.65 -12.15
CA GLU A 44 0.64 -2.40 -12.54
C GLU A 44 1.30 -1.34 -11.65
N ARG A 45 0.60 -0.23 -11.38
CA ARG A 45 1.06 0.80 -10.43
C ARG A 45 1.25 0.27 -9.02
N ALA A 46 0.37 -0.62 -8.56
CA ALA A 46 0.51 -1.28 -7.26
C ALA A 46 1.78 -2.16 -7.21
N THR A 47 2.05 -2.95 -8.25
CA THR A 47 3.29 -3.75 -8.35
C THR A 47 4.53 -2.86 -8.32
N SER A 48 4.58 -1.81 -9.16
CA SER A 48 5.72 -0.88 -9.21
C SER A 48 5.99 -0.18 -7.87
N THR A 49 4.93 0.07 -7.09
CA THR A 49 5.05 0.63 -5.74
C THR A 49 5.70 -0.37 -4.78
N ALA A 50 5.26 -1.63 -4.80
CA ALA A 50 5.81 -2.68 -3.97
C ALA A 50 7.28 -3.02 -4.33
N ASP A 51 7.68 -2.78 -5.57
CA ASP A 51 9.06 -2.97 -6.04
C ASP A 51 9.98 -1.80 -5.67
N ARG A 52 9.57 -0.54 -5.84
CA ARG A 52 10.36 0.62 -5.33
C ARG A 52 10.59 0.54 -3.83
N PHE A 53 9.60 0.00 -3.14
CA PHE A 53 9.68 -0.21 -1.72
C PHE A 53 10.72 -1.29 -1.33
N LYS A 54 11.08 -2.22 -2.24
CA LYS A 54 12.26 -3.12 -2.10
C LYS A 54 13.54 -2.32 -1.90
N GLU A 55 13.78 -1.40 -2.84
CA GLU A 55 15.08 -0.75 -3.02
C GLU A 55 15.41 0.17 -1.85
N LYS A 56 14.40 0.81 -1.24
CA LYS A 56 14.60 1.68 -0.07
C LYS A 56 14.94 0.92 1.22
N VAL A 57 14.58 -0.36 1.34
CA VAL A 57 14.77 -1.16 2.56
C VAL A 57 16.12 -1.86 2.57
N ASP A 58 16.62 -2.30 1.41
CA ASP A 58 17.96 -2.88 1.30
C ASP A 58 19.06 -1.91 1.80
N ASP A 59 18.77 -0.61 1.86
CA ASP A 59 19.62 0.47 2.40
C ASP A 59 19.49 0.70 3.93
N ALA A 60 18.51 0.09 4.62
CA ALA A 60 18.23 0.30 6.05
C ALA A 60 18.64 -0.92 6.90
N SER A 61 19.49 -0.69 7.92
CA SER A 61 19.99 -1.62 8.97
C SER A 61 19.46 -3.07 8.98
N GLU A 62 20.39 -4.04 8.93
CA GLU A 62 20.19 -5.51 8.91
C GLU A 62 19.24 -6.12 9.96
N ARG A 63 18.89 -5.40 11.03
CA ARG A 63 17.94 -5.89 12.06
C ARG A 63 16.49 -5.51 11.79
N VAL A 64 16.25 -4.39 11.11
CA VAL A 64 14.91 -3.98 10.68
C VAL A 64 14.50 -4.74 9.42
N SER A 65 15.48 -5.14 8.61
CA SER A 65 15.24 -5.81 7.32
C SER A 65 14.52 -7.17 7.45
N SER A 66 14.81 -8.00 8.46
CA SER A 66 14.25 -9.36 8.52
C SER A 66 12.74 -9.43 8.83
N GLN A 67 12.27 -8.68 9.84
CA GLN A 67 10.82 -8.59 10.14
C GLN A 67 10.07 -7.95 8.98
N TRP A 68 10.74 -7.01 8.32
CA TRP A 68 10.17 -6.30 7.20
C TRP A 68 10.09 -7.16 5.92
N ASP A 69 11.09 -8.01 5.68
CA ASP A 69 11.10 -8.98 4.60
C ASP A 69 10.00 -10.04 4.74
N GLU A 70 9.72 -10.50 5.95
CA GLU A 70 8.59 -11.41 6.21
C GLU A 70 7.24 -10.76 5.88
N LEU A 71 6.99 -9.54 6.38
CA LEU A 71 5.77 -8.80 6.08
C LEU A 71 5.59 -8.60 4.58
N ARG A 72 6.69 -8.29 3.89
CA ARG A 72 6.70 -8.08 2.45
C ARG A 72 6.41 -9.36 1.67
N ASN A 73 7.02 -10.48 2.05
CA ASN A 73 6.76 -11.76 1.39
C ASN A 73 5.31 -12.21 1.61
N SER A 74 4.77 -11.99 2.80
CA SER A 74 3.36 -12.23 3.11
C SER A 74 2.45 -11.37 2.21
N TRP A 75 2.72 -10.07 2.11
CA TRP A 75 1.98 -9.15 1.25
C TRP A 75 2.03 -9.56 -0.24
N LYS A 76 3.21 -9.93 -0.76
CA LYS A 76 3.36 -10.42 -2.14
C LYS A 76 2.57 -11.70 -2.38
N SER A 77 2.64 -12.65 -1.45
CA SER A 77 1.90 -13.91 -1.53
C SER A 77 0.38 -13.64 -1.54
N HIS A 78 -0.08 -12.73 -0.66
CA HIS A 78 -1.47 -12.33 -0.61
C HIS A 78 -1.94 -11.67 -1.92
N LEU A 79 -1.16 -10.74 -2.47
CA LEU A 79 -1.45 -10.13 -3.78
C LEU A 79 -1.48 -11.15 -4.92
N ALA A 80 -0.55 -12.11 -4.93
CA ALA A 80 -0.51 -13.15 -5.96
C ALA A 80 -1.75 -14.06 -5.88
N LYS A 81 -2.16 -14.43 -4.66
CA LYS A 81 -3.36 -15.24 -4.43
C LYS A 81 -4.62 -14.53 -4.95
N VAL A 82 -4.84 -13.27 -4.54
CA VAL A 82 -5.98 -12.48 -5.01
C VAL A 82 -6.00 -12.35 -6.53
N ARG A 83 -4.83 -12.14 -7.16
CA ARG A 83 -4.73 -12.05 -8.63
C ARG A 83 -5.14 -13.36 -9.30
N SER A 84 -4.66 -14.49 -8.79
CA SER A 84 -5.04 -15.83 -9.25
C SER A 84 -6.55 -16.05 -9.11
N ASP A 85 -7.12 -15.73 -7.95
CA ASP A 85 -8.55 -15.90 -7.68
C ASP A 85 -9.42 -15.06 -8.64
N ILE A 86 -9.00 -13.83 -8.95
CA ILE A 86 -9.68 -12.97 -9.94
C ILE A 86 -9.58 -13.54 -11.36
N GLU A 87 -8.43 -14.09 -11.75
CA GLU A 87 -8.20 -14.64 -13.09
C GLU A 87 -8.93 -15.97 -13.29
N GLU A 88 -8.86 -16.89 -12.33
CA GLU A 88 -9.54 -18.19 -12.35
C GLU A 88 -11.07 -18.01 -12.45
N LYS A 89 -11.62 -17.04 -11.71
CA LYS A 89 -13.07 -16.77 -11.72
C LYS A 89 -13.57 -16.04 -12.96
N LYS A 90 -12.70 -15.47 -13.80
CA LYS A 90 -13.11 -14.89 -15.10
C LYS A 90 -13.43 -15.95 -16.15
N GLU A 91 -13.03 -17.20 -15.95
CA GLU A 91 -13.28 -18.30 -16.88
C GLU A 91 -14.66 -18.95 -16.71
N GLU A 92 -15.40 -18.61 -15.65
CA GLU A 92 -16.76 -19.06 -15.44
C GLU A 92 -17.77 -18.17 -16.22
N HIS A 93 -18.42 -18.75 -17.23
CA HIS A 93 -19.23 -18.01 -18.23
C HIS A 93 -20.71 -17.79 -17.87
N ASP A 94 -21.18 -18.18 -16.68
CA ASP A 94 -22.58 -18.03 -16.27
C ASP A 94 -22.84 -16.71 -15.53
N ALA A 95 -24.03 -16.11 -15.72
CA ALA A 95 -24.40 -14.81 -15.14
C ALA A 95 -24.34 -14.81 -13.60
N LYS A 96 -24.71 -15.94 -12.97
CA LYS A 96 -24.61 -16.12 -11.52
C LYS A 96 -23.16 -16.17 -11.04
N SER A 97 -22.23 -16.63 -11.88
CA SER A 97 -20.81 -16.58 -11.56
C SER A 97 -20.26 -15.15 -11.69
N ALA A 98 -20.66 -14.41 -12.72
CA ALA A 98 -20.29 -13.01 -12.88
C ALA A 98 -20.75 -12.12 -11.72
N GLU A 99 -21.97 -12.34 -11.20
CA GLU A 99 -22.50 -11.62 -10.02
C GLU A 99 -21.68 -11.95 -8.77
N ARG A 100 -21.42 -13.23 -8.49
CA ARG A 100 -20.57 -13.66 -7.36
C ARG A 100 -19.14 -13.14 -7.47
N GLN A 101 -18.60 -13.04 -8.69
CA GLN A 101 -17.29 -12.45 -8.93
C GLN A 101 -17.29 -10.96 -8.59
N ALA A 102 -18.35 -10.23 -8.95
CA ALA A 102 -18.49 -8.82 -8.60
C ALA A 102 -18.56 -8.64 -7.07
N GLU A 103 -19.42 -9.39 -6.37
CA GLU A 103 -19.54 -9.37 -4.91
C GLU A 103 -18.20 -9.65 -4.22
N TRP A 104 -17.47 -10.67 -4.69
CA TRP A 104 -16.15 -11.00 -4.14
C TRP A 104 -15.12 -9.89 -4.42
N ALA A 105 -15.14 -9.29 -5.61
CA ALA A 105 -14.24 -8.20 -5.97
C ALA A 105 -14.51 -6.93 -5.15
N GLU A 106 -15.78 -6.64 -4.85
CA GLU A 106 -16.20 -5.55 -3.96
C GLU A 106 -15.75 -5.80 -2.53
N ALA A 107 -16.00 -7.00 -1.98
CA ALA A 107 -15.54 -7.37 -0.64
C ALA A 107 -14.01 -7.29 -0.50
N TYR A 108 -13.28 -7.76 -1.52
CA TYR A 108 -11.83 -7.62 -1.55
C TYR A 108 -11.38 -6.15 -1.60
N ALA A 109 -12.08 -5.30 -2.33
CA ALA A 109 -11.77 -3.87 -2.39
C ALA A 109 -11.95 -3.21 -1.01
N ASP A 110 -13.01 -3.56 -0.27
CA ASP A 110 -13.25 -3.08 1.09
C ASP A 110 -12.14 -3.54 2.06
N ASP A 111 -11.78 -4.82 2.03
CA ASP A 111 -10.68 -5.37 2.85
C ASP A 111 -9.35 -4.67 2.53
N ALA A 112 -9.08 -4.39 1.25
CA ALA A 112 -7.87 -3.70 0.82
C ALA A 112 -7.85 -2.23 1.30
N ILE A 113 -9.00 -1.55 1.32
CA ILE A 113 -9.13 -0.19 1.88
C ILE A 113 -8.86 -0.21 3.38
N TRP A 114 -9.48 -1.13 4.12
CA TRP A 114 -9.28 -1.26 5.57
C TRP A 114 -7.81 -1.53 5.93
N PHE A 115 -7.15 -2.40 5.16
CA PHE A 115 -5.72 -2.66 5.34
C PHE A 115 -4.89 -1.41 5.06
N ALA A 116 -5.18 -0.68 3.97
CA ALA A 116 -4.45 0.53 3.61
C ALA A 116 -4.59 1.63 4.67
N GLU A 117 -5.79 1.83 5.22
CA GLU A 117 -6.05 2.76 6.32
C GLU A 117 -5.20 2.40 7.54
N SER A 118 -5.23 1.13 7.95
CA SER A 118 -4.42 0.62 9.07
C SER A 118 -2.92 0.85 8.86
N ALA A 119 -2.42 0.61 7.65
CA ALA A 119 -1.01 0.82 7.32
C ALA A 119 -0.59 2.30 7.31
N VAL A 120 -1.49 3.22 6.92
CA VAL A 120 -1.25 4.67 6.96
C VAL A 120 -1.14 5.16 8.40
N GLU A 121 -2.05 4.72 9.28
CA GLU A 121 -2.03 5.09 10.70
C GLU A 121 -0.77 4.56 11.41
N GLU A 122 -0.38 3.31 11.16
CA GLU A 122 0.86 2.75 11.71
C GLU A 122 2.10 3.52 11.21
N ALA A 123 2.13 3.91 9.93
CA ALA A 123 3.22 4.72 9.38
C ALA A 123 3.31 6.10 10.06
N ALA A 124 2.17 6.71 10.40
CA ALA A 124 2.13 7.98 11.13
C ALA A 124 2.68 7.81 12.56
N ALA A 125 2.25 6.76 13.26
CA ALA A 125 2.73 6.41 14.59
C ALA A 125 4.26 6.20 14.60
N ALA A 126 4.78 5.40 13.66
CA ALA A 126 6.22 5.17 13.54
C ALA A 126 7.02 6.46 13.24
N CYS A 127 6.47 7.39 12.46
CA CYS A 127 7.09 8.70 12.24
C CYS A 127 7.16 9.51 13.54
N LEU A 128 6.09 9.54 14.33
CA LEU A 128 6.05 10.23 15.62
C LEU A 128 7.05 9.62 16.62
N ASP A 129 7.12 8.29 16.69
CA ASP A 129 8.09 7.59 17.54
C ASP A 129 9.54 7.92 17.15
N ALA A 130 9.84 8.01 15.86
CA ALA A 130 11.16 8.40 15.39
C ALA A 130 11.53 9.85 15.76
N VAL A 131 10.56 10.78 15.66
CA VAL A 131 10.74 12.18 16.09
C VAL A 131 10.97 12.25 17.59
N TYR A 132 10.16 11.55 18.38
CA TYR A 132 10.31 11.46 19.83
C TYR A 132 11.68 10.90 20.23
N ALA A 133 12.10 9.78 19.64
CA ALA A 133 13.39 9.15 19.92
C ALA A 133 14.57 10.11 19.63
N ARG A 134 14.48 10.91 18.56
CA ARG A 134 15.50 11.93 18.25
C ARG A 134 15.53 13.03 19.31
N ALA A 135 14.38 13.58 19.68
CA ALA A 135 14.29 14.62 20.70
C ALA A 135 14.84 14.14 22.05
N ASN A 136 14.52 12.90 22.45
CA ASN A 136 15.05 12.30 23.66
C ASN A 136 16.58 12.14 23.60
N ALA A 137 17.13 11.67 22.48
CA ALA A 137 18.58 11.54 22.29
C ALA A 137 19.31 12.88 22.41
N ASP A 138 18.75 13.96 21.84
CA ASP A 138 19.34 15.30 21.90
C ASP A 138 19.28 15.87 23.33
N ALA A 139 18.18 15.65 24.06
CA ALA A 139 18.03 16.06 25.46
C ALA A 139 18.99 15.32 26.40
N LEU A 140 19.30 14.05 26.13
CA LEU A 140 20.29 13.29 26.92
C LEU A 140 21.71 13.78 26.67
N LYS A 141 22.06 14.09 25.41
CA LYS A 141 23.38 14.65 25.05
C LYS A 141 23.63 16.01 25.70
N SER A 142 22.61 16.88 25.74
CA SER A 142 22.74 18.20 26.38
C SER A 142 22.87 18.14 27.90
N LYS A 143 22.43 17.04 28.54
CA LYS A 143 22.59 16.82 29.99
C LYS A 143 23.95 16.21 30.38
N THR A 144 24.66 15.65 29.40
CA THR A 144 25.97 14.99 29.61
C THR A 144 27.15 15.80 29.09
N SER A 145 26.89 16.95 28.45
CA SER A 145 27.90 17.98 28.10
C SER A 145 27.87 19.12 29.10
#